data_AF-A0A1B6Z5P1-F1
#
_entry.id   AF-A0A1B6Z5P1-F1
#
_cell.length_a   1.000
_cell.length_b   1.000
_cell.length_c   1.000
_cell.angle_alpha   90.00
_cell.angle_beta   90.00
_cell.angle_gamma   90.00
#
_symmetry.space_group_name_H-M   'P 1'
#
loop_
_entity.id
_entity.type
_entity.pdbx_description
1 polymer ?
#
loop_
_entity_poly.entity_id
_entity_poly.type
_entity_poly.pdbx_seq_one_letter_code
_entity_poly.pdbx_strand_id
1 'polypeptide(L)' 'MARILADLPDEDIKWLDALAAEQGKSRAQLLRDAVAAYRPKAAADWIARGAGYWTDRTDISDGVEYQQAMREDRMERN' A
#
# COMPACT_ATOMS: atom_id res chain seq x y z
N MET A 1 -10.20 4.25 -23.39
CA MET A 1 -10.31 2.83 -22.96
C MET A 1 -9.54 1.98 -23.95
N ALA A 2 -8.68 1.08 -23.47
CA ALA A 2 -8.03 0.07 -24.31
C ALA A 2 -8.87 -1.22 -24.31
N ARG A 3 -8.86 -1.96 -25.42
CA ARG A 3 -9.52 -3.27 -25.54
C ARG A 3 -8.49 -4.36 -25.28
N ILE A 4 -8.85 -5.35 -24.47
CA ILE A 4 -8.05 -6.55 -24.22
C ILE A 4 -8.85 -7.79 -24.63
N LEU A 5 -8.15 -8.85 -24.99
CA LEU A 5 -8.69 -10.20 -25.13
C LEU A 5 -8.07 -11.05 -24.02
N ALA A 6 -8.89 -11.83 -23.34
CA ALA A 6 -8.47 -12.74 -22.30
C ALA A 6 -9.22 -14.05 -22.50
N ASP A 7 -8.48 -15.15 -22.49
CA ASP A 7 -9.06 -16.49 -22.58
C ASP A 7 -9.50 -16.92 -21.18
N LEU A 8 -10.79 -17.22 -21.04
CA LEU A 8 -11.38 -17.72 -19.81
C LEU A 8 -12.12 -19.02 -20.13
N PRO A 9 -12.03 -20.05 -19.26
CA PRO A 9 -12.89 -21.22 -19.33
C PRO A 9 -14.38 -20.84 -19.35
N ASP A 10 -15.20 -21.63 -20.06
CA ASP A 10 -16.65 -21.39 -20.15
C ASP A 10 -17.33 -21.40 -18.78
N GLU A 11 -16.81 -22.18 -17.83
CA GLU A 11 -17.29 -22.24 -16.45
C GLU A 11 -17.08 -20.91 -15.71
N ASP A 12 -15.92 -20.27 -15.88
CA ASP A 12 -15.61 -18.98 -15.27
C ASP A 12 -16.48 -17.87 -15.88
N ILE A 13 -16.76 -17.93 -17.19
CA ILE A 13 -17.67 -16.99 -17.85
C ILE A 13 -19.08 -17.09 -17.27
N LYS A 14 -19.61 -18.31 -17.11
CA LYS A 14 -20.94 -18.55 -16.52
C LYS A 14 -21.00 -18.08 -15.07
N TRP A 15 -19.96 -18.36 -14.30
CA TRP A 15 -19.86 -17.90 -12.92
C TRP A 15 -19.83 -16.36 -12.83
N LEU A 16 -19.07 -15.68 -13.69
CA LEU A 16 -19.02 -14.22 -13.76
C LEU A 16 -20.39 -13.61 -14.11
N ASP A 17 -21.13 -14.21 -15.05
CA ASP A 17 -22.45 -13.74 -15.44
C ASP A 17 -23.48 -13.91 -14.29
N ALA A 18 -23.43 -15.04 -13.57
CA ALA A 18 -24.27 -15.27 -12.40
C ALA A 18 -23.97 -14.26 -11.28
N LEU A 19 -22.68 -14.04 -10.98
CA LEU A 19 -22.24 -13.10 -9.95
C LEU A 19 -22.61 -11.65 -10.31
N ALA A 20 -22.51 -11.28 -11.58
CA ALA A 20 -22.91 -9.97 -12.07
C ALA A 20 -24.43 -9.75 -11.91
N ALA A 21 -25.25 -10.77 -12.21
CA ALA A 21 -26.69 -10.73 -12.02
C ALA A 21 -27.08 -10.61 -10.54
N GLU A 22 -26.43 -11.38 -9.66
CA GLU A 22 -26.65 -11.32 -8.21
C GLU A 22 -26.35 -9.92 -7.65
N GLN A 23 -25.28 -9.27 -8.12
CA GLN A 23 -24.87 -7.94 -7.67
C GLN A 23 -25.58 -6.79 -8.42
N GLY A 24 -26.42 -7.08 -9.41
CA GLY A 24 -27.03 -6.06 -10.28
C GLY A 24 -26.03 -5.22 -11.08
N LYS A 25 -24.84 -5.78 -11.36
CA LYS A 25 -23.76 -5.11 -12.09
C LYS A 25 -23.62 -5.69 -13.50
N SER A 26 -23.00 -4.92 -14.40
CA SER A 26 -22.54 -5.49 -15.67
C SER A 26 -21.28 -6.32 -15.45
N ARG A 27 -21.12 -7.41 -16.22
CA ARG A 27 -19.88 -8.22 -16.24
C ARG A 27 -18.62 -7.35 -16.44
N ALA A 28 -18.71 -6.35 -17.32
CA ALA A 28 -17.60 -5.43 -17.57
C ALA A 28 -17.23 -4.58 -16.34
N GLN A 29 -18.21 -4.18 -15.52
CA GLN A 29 -17.93 -3.49 -14.26
C GLN A 29 -17.24 -4.44 -13.27
N LEU A 30 -17.72 -5.67 -13.16
CA LEU A 30 -17.16 -6.66 -12.24
C LEU A 30 -15.68 -6.98 -12.59
N LEU A 31 -15.36 -7.11 -13.88
CA LEU A 31 -13.98 -7.28 -14.34
C LEU A 31 -13.10 -6.06 -14.02
N ARG A 32 -13.62 -4.83 -14.16
CA ARG A 32 -12.88 -3.62 -13.77
C ARG A 32 -12.60 -3.59 -12.27
N ASP A 33 -13.59 -3.92 -11.45
CA ASP A 33 -13.46 -3.99 -9.99
C ASP A 33 -12.41 -5.04 -9.61
N ALA A 34 -12.45 -6.24 -10.22
CA ALA A 34 -11.48 -7.30 -10.00
C ALA A 34 -10.05 -6.89 -10.37
N VAL A 35 -9.85 -6.26 -11.52
CA VAL A 35 -8.53 -5.75 -11.95
C VAL A 35 -8.02 -4.66 -11.00
N ALA A 36 -8.91 -3.76 -10.53
CA ALA A 36 -8.55 -2.73 -9.57
C ALA A 36 -8.16 -3.31 -8.20
N ALA A 37 -8.86 -4.35 -7.75
CA ALA A 37 -8.57 -5.07 -6.51
C ALA A 37 -7.26 -5.86 -6.58
N TYR A 38 -6.96 -6.48 -7.72
CA TYR A 38 -5.72 -7.23 -7.93
C TYR A 38 -4.50 -6.32 -8.11
N ARG A 39 -4.70 -5.10 -8.63
CA ARG A 39 -3.62 -4.14 -8.80
C ARG A 39 -2.97 -3.90 -7.43
N PRO A 40 -1.66 -4.14 -7.26
CA PRO A 40 -1.00 -3.86 -6.01
C PRO A 40 -1.26 -2.40 -5.65
N LYS A 41 -1.90 -2.17 -4.50
CA LYS A 41 -1.95 -0.84 -3.89
C LYS A 41 -0.50 -0.45 -3.71
N ALA A 42 -0.05 0.58 -4.43
CA ALA A 42 1.34 1.02 -4.41
C ALA A 42 1.83 1.04 -2.97
N ALA A 43 2.89 0.29 -2.67
CA ALA A 43 3.42 0.09 -1.33
C ALA A 43 3.97 1.38 -0.68
N ALA A 44 3.72 2.55 -1.27
CA ALA A 44 4.42 3.80 -1.00
C ALA A 44 3.62 4.79 -0.13
N ASP A 45 2.31 4.63 0.01
CA ASP A 45 1.50 5.65 0.70
C ASP A 45 1.67 5.61 2.22
N TRP A 46 1.91 4.44 2.82
CA TRP A 46 2.02 4.34 4.28
C TRP A 46 3.34 4.92 4.80
N ILE A 47 4.44 4.80 4.05
CA ILE A 47 5.72 5.42 4.39
C ILE A 47 5.61 6.95 4.31
N ALA A 48 5.01 7.47 3.23
CA ALA A 48 4.78 8.90 3.07
C ALA A 48 3.82 9.46 4.13
N ARG A 49 2.76 8.71 4.51
CA ARG A 49 1.81 9.10 5.57
C ARG A 49 2.41 9.04 6.97
N GLY A 50 3.35 8.14 7.21
CA GLY A 50 4.03 7.99 8.51
C GLY A 50 5.21 8.93 8.71
N ALA A 51 5.64 9.64 7.65
CA ALA A 51 6.67 10.67 7.75
C ALA A 51 6.16 11.82 8.62
N GLY A 52 6.83 12.06 9.75
CA GLY A 52 6.50 13.16 10.68
C GLY A 52 5.72 12.76 11.95
N TYR A 53 5.21 11.53 12.04
CA TYR A 53 4.50 11.06 13.26
C TYR A 53 5.37 11.04 14.53
N TRP A 54 6.68 11.09 14.36
CA TRP A 54 7.67 11.05 15.44
C TRP A 54 8.28 12.43 15.72
N THR A 55 7.97 13.46 14.89
CA THR A 55 8.64 14.77 14.95
C THR A 55 8.38 15.51 16.26
N ASP A 56 7.15 15.43 16.78
CA ASP A 56 6.74 16.18 17.98
C ASP A 56 6.72 15.32 19.26
N ARG A 57 7.27 14.10 19.19
CA ARG A 57 7.32 13.21 20.35
C ARG A 57 8.43 13.66 21.30
N THR A 58 8.03 14.08 22.48
CA THR A 58 8.94 14.54 23.55
C THR A 58 9.44 13.40 24.45
N ASP A 59 8.93 12.19 24.28
CA ASP A 59 9.30 11.00 25.05
C ASP A 59 10.44 10.18 24.41
N ILE A 60 10.92 10.62 23.24
CA ILE A 60 12.07 10.06 22.54
C ILE A 60 13.16 11.14 22.55
N SER A 61 14.36 10.83 23.06
CA SER A 61 15.47 11.78 23.08
C SER A 61 15.97 12.09 21.66
N ASP A 62 16.43 13.31 21.40
CA ASP A 62 17.00 13.68 20.11
C ASP A 62 18.21 12.81 19.78
N GLY A 63 18.16 12.15 18.62
CA GLY A 63 19.24 11.28 18.16
C GLY A 63 20.55 12.02 17.90
N VAL A 64 20.50 13.31 17.56
CA VAL A 64 21.69 14.16 17.38
C VAL A 64 22.33 14.47 18.73
N GLU A 65 21.54 14.86 19.72
CA GLU A 65 22.03 15.09 21.09
C GLU A 65 22.68 13.82 21.67
N TYR A 66 22.05 12.65 21.47
CA TYR A 66 22.62 11.37 21.88
C TYR A 66 23.96 11.08 21.19
N GLN A 67 24.06 11.34 19.88
CA GLN A 67 25.31 11.15 19.15
C GLN A 67 26.41 12.13 19.58
N GLN A 68 26.05 13.37 19.91
CA GLN A 68 26.99 14.37 20.42
C GLN A 68 27.55 13.94 21.79
N ALA A 69 26.69 13.56 22.73
CA ALA A 69 27.11 13.07 24.04
C ALA A 69 28.06 11.86 23.95
N MET A 70 27.79 10.92 23.05
CA MET A 70 28.69 9.77 22.80
C MET A 70 30.05 10.18 22.22
N ARG A 71 30.10 11.24 21.41
CA ARG A 71 31.36 11.74 20.84
C ARG A 71 32.17 12.47 21.89
N GLU A 72 31.52 13.30 22.70
CA GLU A 72 32.17 14.02 23.80
C GLU A 72 32.76 13.06 24.84
N ASP A 73 32.01 12.04 25.30
CA ASP A 73 32.54 11.01 26.24
C ASP A 73 33.78 10.28 25.68
N ARG A 74 33.82 10.02 24.37
CA ARG A 74 35.01 9.41 23.73
C ARG A 74 36.19 10.36 23.60
N MET A 75 35.95 11.66 23.53
CA MET A 75 37.00 12.68 23.42
C MET A 75 37.56 13.03 24.81
N GLU A 76 36.75 13.01 25.86
CA GLU A 76 37.19 13.24 27.25
C GLU A 76 37.99 12.07 27.85
N ARG A 77 37.88 10.88 27.26
CA ARG A 77 38.59 9.66 27.70
C ARG A 77 39.98 9.47 27.07
N ASN A 78 40.40 10.36 26.16
CA ASN A 78 41.75 10.37 25.54
C ASN A 78 42.55 11.58 26.02
#